data_AF-A0A852UBZ0-F1
#
_entry.id   AF-A0A852UBZ0-F1
#
_cell.length_a   1.000
_cell.length_b   1.000
_cell.length_c   1.000
_cell.angle_alpha   90.00
_cell.angle_beta   90.00
_cell.angle_gamma   90.00
#
_symmetry.space_group_name_H-M   'P 1'
#
loop_
_entity.id
_entity.type
_entity.pdbx_description
1 polymer ?
#
loop_
_entity_poly.entity_id
_entity_poly.type
_entity_poly.pdbx_seq_one_letter_code
_entity_poly.pdbx_strand_id
1 'polypeptide(L)'
;MHLDLNGWTALIAYLAGPEYVSQRPATYPTHSRDGHPLEPATDEIRALIHEATAEYLAHAGVPEQPFGVDWEISLPAGVDEGRLHEACMAAHHAIDPNNGRLAAQRMLTALREVLAEPGRG
;
A
#
# COMPACT_ATOMS: atom_id res chain seq x y z
N MET A 1 11.70 0.33 4.90
CA MET A 1 11.29 0.31 3.48
C MET A 1 10.34 1.49 3.26
N HIS A 2 10.55 2.29 2.21
CA HIS A 2 9.60 3.33 1.82
C HIS A 2 8.43 2.70 1.08
N LEU A 3 7.23 3.18 1.37
CA LEU A 3 5.99 2.70 0.79
C LEU A 3 5.42 3.76 -0.14
N ASP A 4 5.30 3.43 -1.42
CA ASP A 4 4.70 4.31 -2.43
C ASP A 4 3.25 4.69 -2.06
N LEU A 5 2.75 5.81 -2.58
CA LEU A 5 1.36 6.23 -2.44
C LEU A 5 0.40 5.34 -3.24
N ASN A 6 -0.04 4.24 -2.65
CA ASN A 6 -1.13 3.43 -3.20
C ASN A 6 -1.86 2.62 -2.10
N GLY A 7 -2.99 2.03 -2.47
CA GLY A 7 -3.79 1.23 -1.56
C GLY A 7 -3.09 -0.03 -1.02
N TRP A 8 -2.16 -0.64 -1.76
CA TRP A 8 -1.52 -1.89 -1.32
C TRP A 8 -0.52 -1.64 -0.21
N THR A 9 0.32 -0.63 -0.40
CA THR A 9 1.30 -0.20 0.58
C THR A 9 0.62 0.36 1.83
N ALA A 10 -0.53 1.01 1.67
CA ALA A 10 -1.36 1.42 2.80
C ALA A 10 -1.85 0.26 3.66
N LEU A 11 -2.23 -0.86 3.01
CA LEU A 11 -2.56 -2.09 3.74
C LEU A 11 -1.35 -2.69 4.45
N ILE A 12 -0.15 -2.64 3.84
CA ILE A 12 1.09 -3.10 4.49
C ILE A 12 1.35 -2.29 5.76
N ALA A 13 1.29 -0.96 5.68
CA ALA A 13 1.48 -0.09 6.85
C ALA A 13 0.46 -0.38 7.96
N TYR A 14 -0.82 -0.51 7.60
CA TYR A 14 -1.87 -0.85 8.56
C TYR A 14 -1.62 -2.19 9.25
N LEU A 15 -1.21 -3.22 8.50
CA LEU A 15 -0.99 -4.56 9.04
C LEU A 15 0.32 -4.68 9.83
N ALA A 16 1.34 -3.91 9.48
CA ALA A 16 2.61 -3.89 10.22
C ALA A 16 2.39 -3.44 11.68
N GLY A 17 1.44 -2.54 11.92
CA GLY A 17 1.16 -2.00 13.25
C GLY A 17 1.92 -0.68 13.51
N PRO A 18 1.35 0.21 14.35
CA PRO A 18 1.88 1.57 14.55
C PRO A 18 3.31 1.61 15.13
N GLU A 19 3.73 0.58 15.84
CA GLU A 19 5.08 0.45 16.40
C GLU A 19 6.16 0.18 15.34
N TYR A 20 5.76 -0.25 14.14
CA TYR A 20 6.64 -0.52 13.01
C TYR A 20 6.53 0.52 11.89
N VAL A 21 5.67 1.53 12.06
CA VAL A 21 5.35 2.52 11.03
C VAL A 21 5.79 3.91 11.47
N SER A 22 6.55 4.60 10.63
CA SER A 22 6.80 6.04 10.75
C SER A 22 6.10 6.80 9.62
N GLN A 23 5.53 7.96 9.95
CA GLN A 23 4.91 8.84 8.97
C GLN A 23 5.92 9.85 8.43
N ARG A 24 5.80 10.16 7.14
CA ARG A 24 6.60 11.18 6.46
C ARG A 24 5.73 11.99 5.51
N PRO A 25 6.15 13.20 5.11
CA PRO A 25 5.47 13.93 4.04
C PRO A 25 5.36 13.08 2.78
N ALA A 26 4.17 13.11 2.16
CA ALA A 26 3.89 12.34 0.96
C ALA A 26 4.81 12.70 -0.21
N THR A 27 5.33 11.68 -0.90
CA THR A 27 6.15 11.80 -2.10
C THR A 27 5.35 11.38 -3.32
N TYR A 28 4.88 12.38 -4.07
CA TYR A 28 4.04 12.12 -5.24
C TYR A 28 4.87 11.67 -6.45
N PRO A 29 4.33 10.79 -7.31
CA PRO A 29 5.02 10.34 -8.51
C PRO A 29 5.43 11.51 -9.40
N THR A 30 6.72 11.56 -9.75
CA THR A 30 7.28 12.55 -10.69
C THR A 30 7.43 12.01 -12.10
N HIS A 31 7.12 10.72 -12.30
CA HIS A 31 7.19 10.04 -13.59
C HIS A 31 5.97 9.13 -13.77
N SER A 32 5.50 9.00 -15.01
CA SER A 32 4.47 8.06 -15.40
C SER A 32 4.99 6.63 -15.34
N ARG A 33 4.08 5.66 -15.47
CA ARG A 33 4.45 4.23 -15.54
C ARG A 33 5.41 3.91 -16.70
N ASP A 34 5.34 4.68 -17.78
CA ASP A 34 6.20 4.55 -18.96
C ASP A 34 7.51 5.36 -18.84
N GLY A 35 7.75 5.99 -17.68
CA GLY A 35 8.97 6.74 -17.39
C GLY A 35 8.98 8.18 -17.88
N HIS A 36 7.84 8.72 -18.33
CA HIS A 36 7.76 10.12 -18.75
C HIS A 36 7.63 11.05 -17.54
N PRO A 37 8.37 12.17 -17.48
CA PRO A 37 8.20 13.16 -16.41
C PRO A 37 6.75 13.62 -16.31
N LEU A 38 6.26 13.74 -15.07
CA LEU A 38 4.98 14.31 -14.74
C LEU A 38 5.17 15.71 -14.17
N GLU A 39 4.20 16.57 -14.42
CA GLU A 39 4.10 17.85 -13.70
C GLU A 39 3.94 17.58 -12.20
N PRO A 40 4.42 18.50 -11.33
CA PRO A 40 4.21 18.39 -9.89
C PRO A 40 2.73 18.20 -9.55
N ALA A 41 2.42 17.26 -8.67
CA ALA A 41 1.05 17.00 -8.26
C ALA A 41 0.41 18.26 -7.66
N THR A 42 -0.66 18.74 -8.31
CA THR A 42 -1.53 19.81 -7.83
C THR A 42 -2.35 19.33 -6.62
N ASP A 43 -2.92 20.25 -5.85
CA ASP A 43 -3.76 19.88 -4.70
C ASP A 43 -4.96 19.01 -5.10
N GLU A 44 -5.51 19.22 -6.29
CA GLU A 44 -6.56 18.37 -6.87
C GLU A 44 -6.07 16.94 -7.14
N ILE A 45 -4.88 16.79 -7.72
CA ILE A 45 -4.27 15.46 -7.95
C ILE A 45 -3.98 14.77 -6.62
N ARG A 46 -3.49 15.51 -5.61
CA ARG A 46 -3.23 14.98 -4.27
C ARG A 46 -4.51 14.52 -3.60
N ALA A 47 -5.59 15.28 -3.72
CA ALA A 47 -6.92 14.91 -3.23
C ALA A 47 -7.45 13.64 -3.92
N LEU A 48 -7.30 13.52 -5.24
CA LEU A 48 -7.71 12.33 -5.99
C LEU A 48 -6.93 11.07 -5.57
N ILE A 49 -5.61 11.18 -5.42
CA ILE A 49 -4.77 10.05 -4.94
C ILE A 49 -5.21 9.62 -3.55
N HIS A 50 -5.47 10.59 -2.67
CA HIS A 50 -5.93 10.34 -1.32
C HIS A 50 -7.31 9.66 -1.30
N GLU A 51 -8.27 10.18 -2.05
CA GLU A 51 -9.63 9.63 -2.16
C GLU A 51 -9.60 8.19 -2.70
N ALA A 52 -8.83 7.94 -3.76
CA ALA A 52 -8.66 6.60 -4.31
C ALA A 52 -8.04 5.62 -3.30
N THR A 53 -7.06 6.08 -2.53
CA THR A 53 -6.44 5.26 -1.48
C THR A 53 -7.43 5.00 -0.33
N ALA A 54 -8.17 6.03 0.09
CA ALA A 54 -9.20 5.92 1.13
C ALA A 54 -10.33 4.95 0.72
N GLU A 55 -10.81 5.02 -0.52
CA GLU A 55 -11.82 4.10 -1.06
C GLU A 55 -11.32 2.65 -1.02
N TYR A 56 -10.07 2.42 -1.43
CA TYR A 56 -9.46 1.10 -1.41
C TYR A 56 -9.32 0.55 0.03
N LEU A 57 -8.90 1.38 0.98
CA LEU A 57 -8.83 1.00 2.40
C LEU A 57 -10.22 0.70 2.97
N ALA A 58 -11.22 1.52 2.64
CA ALA A 58 -12.60 1.29 3.05
C ALA A 58 -13.16 -0.03 2.51
N HIS A 59 -12.81 -0.39 1.27
CA HIS A 59 -13.12 -1.70 0.68
C HIS A 59 -12.51 -2.88 1.43
N ALA A 60 -11.31 -2.71 2.01
CA ALA A 60 -10.67 -3.67 2.89
C ALA A 60 -11.19 -3.63 4.34
N GLY A 61 -12.04 -2.66 4.70
CA GLY A 61 -12.49 -2.43 6.08
C GLY A 61 -11.41 -1.83 6.98
N VAL A 62 -10.47 -1.10 6.39
CA VAL A 62 -9.34 -0.44 7.06
C VAL A 62 -9.62 1.06 7.21
N PRO A 63 -9.24 1.70 8.34
CA PRO A 63 -9.40 3.14 8.50
C PRO A 63 -8.65 3.95 7.43
N GLU A 64 -9.17 5.13 7.13
CA GLU A 64 -8.52 6.09 6.25
C GLU A 64 -7.14 6.52 6.80
N GLN A 65 -6.21 6.73 5.89
CA GLN A 65 -4.89 7.29 6.21
C GLN A 65 -4.97 8.81 6.44
N PRO A 66 -4.02 9.43 7.15
CA PRO A 66 -3.92 10.89 7.19
C PRO A 66 -3.65 11.46 5.78
N PHE A 67 -4.17 12.66 5.49
CA PHE A 67 -3.90 13.33 4.22
C PHE A 67 -2.45 13.78 4.11
N GLY A 68 -1.84 13.58 2.93
CA GLY A 68 -0.51 14.11 2.61
C GLY A 68 0.65 13.42 3.35
N VAL A 69 0.45 12.19 3.81
CA VAL A 69 1.51 11.38 4.42
C VAL A 69 1.75 10.09 3.65
N ASP A 70 3.02 9.68 3.63
CA ASP A 70 3.45 8.33 3.29
C ASP A 70 3.98 7.64 4.55
N TRP A 71 4.17 6.34 4.43
CA TRP A 71 4.74 5.54 5.50
C TRP A 71 6.12 5.00 5.16
N GLU A 72 6.95 4.91 6.18
CA GLU A 72 8.09 4.01 6.18
C GLU A 72 7.79 2.89 7.17
N ILE A 73 8.09 1.66 6.76
CA ILE A 73 7.93 0.49 7.62
C ILE A 73 9.29 -0.09 8.00
N SER A 74 9.38 -0.50 9.26
CA SER A 74 10.40 -1.41 9.73
C SER A 74 9.82 -2.82 9.68
N LEU A 75 10.32 -3.66 8.77
CA LEU A 75 9.78 -5.00 8.57
C LEU A 75 10.04 -5.88 9.81
N PRO A 76 9.10 -6.74 10.22
CA PRO A 76 9.34 -7.77 11.21
C PRO A 76 10.52 -8.67 10.81
N ALA A 77 11.22 -9.24 11.79
CA ALA A 77 12.31 -10.17 11.51
C ALA A 77 11.83 -11.37 10.68
N GLY A 78 12.52 -11.67 9.58
CA GLY A 78 12.17 -12.77 8.67
C GLY A 78 11.15 -12.41 7.58
N VAL A 79 10.70 -11.16 7.50
CA VAL A 79 9.95 -10.62 6.36
C VAL A 79 10.87 -9.67 5.60
N ASP A 80 11.06 -9.93 4.31
CA ASP A 80 11.76 -9.02 3.40
C ASP A 80 10.80 -8.41 2.36
N GLU A 81 11.30 -7.41 1.65
CA GLU A 81 10.58 -6.70 0.61
C GLU A 81 10.18 -7.62 -0.56
N GLY A 82 10.99 -8.63 -0.87
CA GLY A 82 10.72 -9.60 -1.93
C GLY A 82 9.48 -10.42 -1.63
N ARG A 83 9.37 -10.97 -0.41
CA ARG A 83 8.22 -11.78 0.02
C ARG A 83 6.92 -10.97 0.04
N LEU A 84 6.98 -9.69 0.43
CA LEU A 84 5.83 -8.79 0.35
C LEU A 84 5.43 -8.50 -1.10
N HIS A 85 6.41 -8.21 -1.95
CA HIS A 85 6.17 -7.94 -3.37
C HIS A 85 5.52 -9.16 -4.06
N GLU A 86 6.04 -10.36 -3.83
CA GLU A 86 5.50 -11.60 -4.39
C GLU A 86 4.05 -11.84 -3.96
N ALA A 87 3.72 -11.66 -2.68
CA ALA A 87 2.35 -11.80 -2.20
C ALA A 87 1.40 -10.76 -2.80
N CYS A 88 1.84 -9.50 -2.90
CA CYS A 88 1.07 -8.45 -3.58
C CYS A 88 0.80 -8.80 -5.04
N MET A 89 1.82 -9.24 -5.78
CA MET A 89 1.69 -9.59 -7.20
C MET A 89 0.82 -10.83 -7.40
N ALA A 90 0.97 -11.86 -6.57
CA ALA A 90 0.13 -13.05 -6.60
C ALA A 90 -1.34 -12.72 -6.34
N ALA A 91 -1.62 -11.89 -5.32
CA ALA A 91 -2.96 -11.39 -5.05
C ALA A 91 -3.50 -10.58 -6.22
N HIS A 92 -2.72 -9.63 -6.75
CA HIS A 92 -3.10 -8.78 -7.88
C HIS A 92 -3.48 -9.58 -9.13
N HIS A 93 -2.69 -10.59 -9.49
CA HIS A 93 -2.98 -11.44 -10.65
C HIS A 93 -4.20 -12.36 -10.46
N ALA A 94 -4.58 -12.65 -9.21
CA ALA A 94 -5.74 -13.47 -8.90
C ALA A 94 -7.06 -12.69 -8.85
N ILE A 95 -7.04 -11.37 -9.08
CA ILE A 95 -8.19 -10.46 -8.91
C ILE A 95 -8.74 -10.02 -10.27
N ASP A 96 -10.07 -10.04 -10.42
CA ASP A 96 -10.75 -9.31 -11.49
C ASP A 96 -10.67 -7.79 -11.21
N PRO A 97 -10.05 -6.97 -12.08
CA PRO A 97 -9.88 -5.54 -11.85
C PRO A 97 -11.21 -4.78 -11.74
N ASN A 98 -12.33 -5.36 -12.15
CA ASN A 98 -13.64 -4.71 -12.09
C ASN A 98 -14.34 -4.83 -10.73
N ASN A 99 -13.74 -5.52 -9.75
CA ASN A 99 -14.30 -5.66 -8.41
C ASN A 99 -13.31 -5.17 -7.33
N GLY A 100 -13.24 -3.84 -7.17
CA GLY A 100 -12.35 -3.18 -6.21
C GLY A 100 -12.50 -3.67 -4.77
N ARG A 101 -13.71 -4.04 -4.36
CA ARG A 101 -13.95 -4.61 -3.01
C ARG A 101 -13.28 -5.96 -2.83
N LEU A 102 -13.56 -6.89 -3.74
CA LEU A 102 -12.93 -8.23 -3.70
C LEU A 102 -11.41 -8.11 -3.83
N ALA A 103 -10.94 -7.16 -4.62
CA ALA A 103 -9.53 -6.86 -4.78
C ALA A 103 -8.85 -6.50 -3.46
N ALA A 104 -9.40 -5.51 -2.76
CA ALA A 104 -8.85 -5.02 -1.50
C ALA A 104 -8.88 -6.09 -0.39
N GLN A 105 -9.96 -6.88 -0.31
CA GLN A 105 -10.09 -7.97 0.66
C GLN A 105 -9.11 -9.12 0.43
N ARG A 106 -8.86 -9.48 -0.84
CA ARG A 106 -7.86 -10.50 -1.18
C ARG A 106 -6.45 -10.03 -0.88
N MET A 107 -6.14 -8.78 -1.22
CA MET A 107 -4.85 -8.16 -0.90
C MET A 107 -4.59 -8.16 0.61
N LEU A 108 -5.57 -7.72 1.41
CA LEU A 108 -5.50 -7.74 2.87
C LEU A 108 -5.23 -9.15 3.41
N THR A 109 -5.88 -10.17 2.83
CA THR A 109 -5.70 -11.57 3.25
C THR A 109 -4.29 -12.07 2.96
N ALA A 110 -3.79 -11.86 1.74
CA ALA A 110 -2.43 -12.26 1.36
C ALA A 110 -1.36 -11.58 2.21
N LEU A 111 -1.50 -10.28 2.46
CA LEU A 111 -0.56 -9.53 3.29
C LEU A 111 -0.58 -9.99 4.75
N ARG A 112 -1.75 -10.34 5.29
CA ARG A 112 -1.86 -10.91 6.64
C ARG A 112 -1.09 -12.21 6.76
N GLU A 113 -1.17 -13.10 5.77
CA GLU A 113 -0.44 -14.37 5.79
C GLU A 113 1.07 -14.15 5.83
N VAL A 114 1.59 -13.19 5.06
CA VAL A 114 3.03 -12.87 5.06
C VAL A 114 3.47 -12.23 6.37
N LEU A 115 2.71 -11.27 6.89
CA LEU A 115 3.08 -10.51 8.09
C LEU A 115 2.83 -11.29 9.40
N ALA A 116 1.96 -12.30 9.39
CA ALA A 116 1.69 -13.16 10.54
C ALA A 116 2.71 -14.30 10.73
N GLU A 117 3.61 -14.54 9.76
CA GLU A 117 4.69 -15.54 9.86
C GLU A 117 6.10 -14.91 9.95
N PRO A 118 6.45 -14.22 11.06
CA PRO A 118 7.83 -13.83 11.30
C PRO A 118 8.65 -15.08 11.68
N GLY A 119 9.32 -15.70 10.70
CA GLY A 119 10.39 -16.67 10.96
C GLY A 119 10.10 -18.15 10.62
N ARG A 120 9.89 -18.47 9.34
CA ARG A 120 10.32 -19.79 8.79
C ARG A 120 11.38 -19.56 7.72
N GLY A 121 12.57 -19.21 8.18
CA GLY A 121 13.81 -19.16 7.41
C GLY A 121 14.97 -19.53 8.31
#